data_AF-A0AAW0FKK2-F1
#
_entry.id   AF-A0AAW0FKK2-F1
#
_cell.length_a   1.000
_cell.length_b   1.000
_cell.length_c   1.000
_cell.angle_alpha   90.00
_cell.angle_beta   90.00
_cell.angle_gamma   90.00
#
_symmetry.space_group_name_H-M   'P 1'
#
loop_
_entity.id
_entity.type
_entity.pdbx_description
1 polymer ?
#
loop_
_entity_poly.entity_id
_entity_poly.type
_entity_poly.pdbx_seq_one_letter_code
_entity_poly.pdbx_strand_id
1 'polypeptide(L)'
;MSEKSAPSEPAPNQAQAPAPAPAPAPAGEAPVKEKSAKELEKERKKAEKLAKFNAKKAKQQADSKKPSEPKKPKKEKKPAEPIPEFKDETKQGDKKILVSLEDAAFKAYNPGNVESSWYNWWDKSGFFEPELTKDGEIKPQGSFTIPAPPPNVTGTLHIGHALTVSLQDTLIRYNRMKGKTTLFLPGFDHAGIATQSVVEKQVWSKEGKTRHDYGREKFVEKVWEWKEEYHAKIKNQFKKLGASYDWSREAFTLNPDLSEAVTEAFVRLHEDGTIYRASRLVNWSTKLNTAISNLEVDNKTIAGRTLLAVPNYESKIEFGVLTSFSYEVEGLDEKLTVATTRPETLFGDTGVAVHPNDPRYKHLHGKFVKHPFLDRKIPIICDDEAVDMEFGTGAG
;
A
#
# COMPACT_ATOMS: atom_id res chain seq x y z
N MET A 1 49.59 39.98 -36.53
CA MET A 1 49.38 41.39 -36.15
C MET A 1 49.04 42.17 -37.40
N SER A 2 48.11 43.11 -37.25
CA SER A 2 47.68 44.15 -38.20
C SER A 2 46.46 43.82 -39.08
N GLU A 3 45.39 44.52 -38.69
CA GLU A 3 44.07 44.71 -39.30
C GLU A 3 44.13 45.39 -40.67
N LYS A 4 43.05 45.26 -41.45
CA LYS A 4 42.27 46.43 -41.91
C LYS A 4 40.88 46.07 -42.47
N SER A 5 39.99 47.03 -42.27
CA SER A 5 38.52 47.09 -42.32
C SER A 5 37.82 47.00 -43.69
N ALA A 6 36.59 46.42 -43.70
CA ALA A 6 35.26 46.84 -44.26
C ALA A 6 35.13 47.39 -45.73
N PRO A 7 33.94 47.44 -46.41
CA PRO A 7 32.56 47.46 -45.87
C PRO A 7 31.38 46.81 -46.66
N SER A 8 30.26 46.64 -45.93
CA SER A 8 28.81 46.88 -46.20
C SER A 8 27.97 46.19 -47.31
N GLU A 9 26.75 45.82 -46.86
CA GLU A 9 25.61 45.06 -47.44
C GLU A 9 24.92 45.65 -48.70
N PRO A 10 23.97 44.89 -49.28
CA PRO A 10 22.57 45.34 -49.15
C PRO A 10 21.55 44.25 -48.75
N ALA A 11 20.47 44.74 -48.14
CA ALA A 11 19.35 44.04 -47.50
C ALA A 11 18.48 43.15 -48.41
N PRO A 12 17.85 42.09 -47.87
CA PRO A 12 16.76 41.38 -48.53
C PRO A 12 15.37 41.87 -48.11
N ASN A 13 14.52 41.87 -49.14
CA ASN A 13 13.16 42.37 -49.27
C ASN A 13 12.14 41.70 -48.33
N GLN A 14 11.22 42.50 -47.79
CA GLN A 14 10.08 42.04 -46.99
C GLN A 14 9.10 41.23 -47.85
N ALA A 15 8.90 39.96 -47.52
CA ALA A 15 7.78 39.16 -48.03
C ALA A 15 6.65 39.12 -46.99
N GLN A 16 5.48 39.55 -47.43
CA GLN A 16 4.23 39.62 -46.67
C GLN A 16 3.74 38.23 -46.23
N ALA A 17 3.23 38.17 -45.01
CA ALA A 17 2.58 37.01 -44.40
C ALA A 17 1.26 36.64 -45.11
N PRO A 18 0.97 35.35 -45.33
CA PRO A 18 -0.38 34.88 -45.61
C PRO A 18 -1.19 34.68 -44.31
N ALA A 19 -2.48 34.94 -44.42
CA ALA A 19 -3.50 35.14 -43.39
C ALA A 19 -3.69 34.00 -42.36
N PRO A 20 -4.20 34.31 -41.15
CA PRO A 20 -4.48 33.32 -40.11
C PRO A 20 -5.65 32.39 -40.50
N ALA A 21 -5.48 31.09 -40.25
CA ALA A 21 -6.53 30.09 -40.40
C ALA A 21 -7.72 30.36 -39.45
N PRO A 22 -8.97 30.10 -39.87
CA PRO A 22 -10.16 30.43 -39.09
C PRO A 22 -10.26 29.58 -37.80
N ALA A 23 -10.73 30.22 -36.73
CA ALA A 23 -10.97 29.59 -35.43
C ALA A 23 -11.99 28.44 -35.52
N PRO A 24 -11.83 27.37 -34.73
CA PRO A 24 -12.79 26.26 -34.72
C PRO A 24 -14.12 26.68 -34.10
N ALA A 25 -15.21 26.35 -34.79
CA ALA A 25 -16.60 26.52 -34.37
C ALA A 25 -16.91 25.74 -33.07
N PRO A 26 -17.90 26.17 -32.26
CA PRO A 26 -18.19 25.58 -30.95
C PRO A 26 -18.70 24.13 -31.08
N ALA A 27 -18.26 23.30 -30.13
CA ALA A 27 -18.59 21.89 -30.02
C ALA A 27 -20.11 21.64 -30.05
N GLY A 28 -20.55 20.73 -30.91
CA GLY A 28 -21.89 20.16 -30.87
C GLY A 28 -22.09 19.35 -29.58
N GLU A 29 -23.21 19.61 -28.90
CA GLU A 29 -23.62 18.92 -27.69
C GLU A 29 -23.76 17.41 -27.94
N ALA A 30 -22.97 16.61 -27.22
CA ALA A 30 -23.18 15.16 -27.14
C ALA A 30 -24.43 14.88 -26.29
N PRO A 31 -25.23 13.85 -26.62
CA PRO A 31 -26.42 13.50 -25.84
C PRO A 31 -25.99 13.04 -24.44
N VAL A 32 -26.46 13.75 -23.42
CA VAL A 32 -26.28 13.41 -22.01
C VAL A 32 -26.98 12.07 -21.75
N LYS A 33 -26.22 11.02 -21.46
CA LYS A 33 -26.77 9.78 -20.90
C LYS A 33 -27.53 10.12 -19.61
N GLU A 34 -28.85 9.93 -19.61
CA GLU A 34 -29.65 10.04 -18.39
C GLU A 34 -29.14 9.02 -17.37
N LYS A 35 -28.66 9.53 -16.23
CA LYS A 35 -28.18 8.71 -15.12
C LYS A 35 -29.33 7.86 -14.58
N SER A 36 -29.05 6.59 -14.29
CA SER A 36 -30.06 5.68 -13.73
C SER A 36 -30.58 6.21 -12.38
N ALA A 37 -31.84 5.95 -12.05
CA ALA A 37 -32.47 6.42 -10.81
C ALA A 37 -31.67 6.02 -9.53
N LYS A 38 -30.96 4.88 -9.57
CA LYS A 38 -30.08 4.42 -8.49
C LYS A 38 -28.80 5.24 -8.34
N GLU A 39 -28.24 5.75 -9.44
CA GLU A 39 -27.05 6.61 -9.40
C GLU A 39 -27.38 8.02 -8.90
N LEU A 40 -28.51 8.57 -9.35
CA LEU A 40 -29.04 9.85 -8.85
C LEU A 40 -29.33 9.79 -7.35
N GLU A 41 -29.88 8.68 -6.84
CA GLU A 41 -30.11 8.51 -5.40
C GLU A 41 -28.81 8.38 -4.61
N LYS A 42 -27.79 7.71 -5.17
CA LYS A 42 -26.46 7.56 -4.54
C LYS A 42 -25.71 8.89 -4.49
N GLU A 43 -25.78 9.70 -5.55
CA GLU A 43 -25.24 11.06 -5.58
C GLU A 43 -25.99 11.97 -4.61
N ARG A 44 -27.33 11.89 -4.55
CA ARG A 44 -28.13 12.65 -3.58
C ARG A 44 -27.75 12.32 -2.14
N LYS A 45 -27.57 11.03 -1.81
CA LYS A 45 -27.13 10.59 -0.46
C LYS A 45 -25.70 11.04 -0.13
N LYS A 46 -24.79 11.07 -1.12
CA LYS A 46 -23.42 11.59 -0.94
C LYS A 46 -23.44 13.12 -0.74
N ALA A 47 -24.20 13.84 -1.55
CA ALA A 47 -24.38 15.29 -1.43
C ALA A 47 -25.00 15.68 -0.09
N GLU A 48 -26.01 14.95 0.37
CA GLU A 48 -26.65 15.19 1.68
C GLU A 48 -25.69 14.92 2.86
N LYS A 49 -24.87 13.86 2.78
CA LYS A 49 -23.83 13.59 3.80
C LYS A 49 -22.76 14.68 3.81
N LEU A 50 -22.33 15.14 2.63
CA LEU A 50 -21.34 16.21 2.50
C LEU A 50 -21.89 17.55 3.02
N ALA A 51 -23.16 17.85 2.72
CA ALA A 51 -23.85 19.02 3.24
C ALA A 51 -24.00 18.98 4.77
N LYS A 52 -24.37 17.83 5.35
CA LYS A 52 -24.42 17.65 6.82
C LYS A 52 -23.04 17.80 7.47
N PHE A 53 -21.99 17.30 6.82
CA PHE A 53 -20.62 17.46 7.31
C PHE A 53 -20.15 18.92 7.27
N ASN A 54 -20.40 19.62 6.16
CA ASN A 54 -20.05 21.03 5.99
C ASN A 54 -20.87 21.93 6.93
N ALA A 55 -22.16 21.64 7.15
CA ALA A 55 -22.99 22.34 8.13
C ALA A 55 -22.47 22.14 9.57
N LYS A 56 -21.99 20.95 9.92
CA LYS A 56 -21.40 20.68 11.25
C LYS A 56 -20.06 21.41 11.45
N LYS A 57 -19.23 21.47 10.41
CA LYS A 57 -17.99 22.28 10.40
C LYS A 57 -18.27 23.78 10.50
N ALA A 58 -19.27 24.29 9.75
CA ALA A 58 -19.68 25.68 9.79
C ALA A 58 -20.24 26.07 11.18
N LYS A 59 -20.99 25.16 11.82
CA LYS A 59 -21.51 25.38 13.18
C LYS A 59 -20.38 25.42 14.22
N GLN A 60 -19.39 24.53 14.11
CA GLN A 60 -18.19 24.57 14.96
C GLN A 60 -17.34 25.82 14.74
N GLN A 61 -17.24 26.34 13.51
CA GLN A 61 -16.53 27.58 13.22
C GLN A 61 -17.32 28.83 13.64
N ALA A 62 -18.66 28.81 13.59
CA ALA A 62 -19.50 29.89 14.08
C ALA A 62 -19.47 30.01 15.62
N ASP A 63 -19.41 28.89 16.34
CA ASP A 63 -19.25 28.88 17.80
C ASP A 63 -17.87 29.41 18.25
N SER A 64 -16.87 29.41 17.36
CA SER A 64 -15.53 29.97 17.61
C SER A 64 -15.39 31.47 17.30
N LYS A 65 -16.43 32.12 16.74
CA LYS A 65 -16.36 33.52 16.25
C LYS A 65 -17.44 34.48 16.80
N LYS A 66 -18.17 34.14 17.86
CA LYS A 66 -19.05 35.12 18.53
C LYS A 66 -18.29 36.03 19.50
N PRO A 67 -18.48 37.36 19.44
CA PRO A 67 -18.00 38.28 20.47
C PRO A 67 -18.68 37.97 21.81
N SER A 68 -17.91 37.98 22.89
CA SER A 68 -18.40 37.70 24.24
C SER A 68 -19.22 38.87 24.81
N GLU A 69 -20.50 38.64 25.09
CA GLU A 69 -21.28 39.46 26.03
C GLU A 69 -20.74 39.30 27.47
N PRO A 70 -20.96 40.29 28.37
CA PRO A 70 -20.32 40.35 29.68
C PRO A 70 -20.74 39.16 30.55
N LYS A 71 -19.78 38.31 30.91
CA LYS A 71 -20.00 37.20 31.85
C LYS A 71 -20.29 37.76 33.25
N LYS A 72 -21.39 37.31 33.86
CA LYS A 72 -21.57 37.24 35.32
C LYS A 72 -20.26 36.72 35.95
N PRO A 73 -19.83 37.25 37.12
CA PRO A 73 -18.51 36.96 37.68
C PRO A 73 -18.29 35.45 37.81
N LYS A 74 -17.34 34.94 37.02
CA LYS A 74 -16.79 33.60 37.19
C LYS A 74 -16.10 33.59 38.55
N LYS A 75 -16.52 32.71 39.46
CA LYS A 75 -15.68 32.25 40.56
C LYS A 75 -14.31 31.90 39.97
N GLU A 76 -13.26 32.57 40.44
CA GLU A 76 -11.88 32.21 40.15
C GLU A 76 -11.70 30.72 40.45
N LYS A 77 -11.38 29.93 39.42
CA LYS A 77 -10.78 28.61 39.67
C LYS A 77 -9.40 28.91 40.22
N LYS A 78 -9.17 28.56 41.49
CA LYS A 78 -7.83 28.51 42.09
C LYS A 78 -6.85 27.90 41.07
N PRO A 79 -5.66 28.50 40.85
CA PRO A 79 -4.63 27.87 40.02
C PRO A 79 -4.36 26.47 40.59
N ALA A 80 -4.45 25.45 39.74
CA ALA A 80 -4.10 24.10 40.16
C ALA A 80 -2.60 24.11 40.53
N GLU A 81 -2.28 23.76 41.76
CA GLU A 81 -0.89 23.59 42.21
C GLU A 81 -0.19 22.63 41.22
N PRO A 82 1.02 22.97 40.73
CA PRO A 82 1.76 22.07 39.86
C PRO A 82 2.01 20.75 40.60
N ILE A 83 1.53 19.64 40.04
CA ILE A 83 1.77 18.31 40.58
C ILE A 83 3.29 18.06 40.49
N PRO A 84 3.97 17.76 41.61
CA PRO A 84 5.40 17.49 41.58
C PRO A 84 5.71 16.29 40.70
N GLU A 85 6.82 16.36 39.98
CA GLU A 85 7.29 15.28 39.12
C GLU A 85 7.63 14.04 39.96
N PHE A 86 7.02 12.89 39.63
CA PHE A 86 7.30 11.64 40.32
C PHE A 86 8.67 11.13 39.88
N LYS A 87 9.58 10.97 40.83
CA LYS A 87 10.86 10.32 40.61
C LYS A 87 10.76 8.86 41.02
N ASP A 88 10.80 7.96 40.04
CA ASP A 88 10.82 6.52 40.30
C ASP A 88 12.21 6.10 40.78
N GLU A 89 12.32 5.71 42.05
CA GLU A 89 13.56 5.21 42.67
C GLU A 89 13.74 3.70 42.49
N THR A 90 12.78 3.02 41.84
CA THR A 90 12.87 1.58 41.59
C THR A 90 14.03 1.28 40.64
N LYS A 91 14.92 0.38 41.07
CA LYS A 91 15.97 -0.15 40.19
C LYS A 91 15.35 -0.95 39.05
N GLN A 92 15.97 -0.88 37.87
CA GLN A 92 15.43 -1.55 36.68
C GLN A 92 15.26 -3.07 36.90
N GLY A 93 14.04 -3.54 36.71
CA GLY A 93 13.66 -4.95 36.84
C GLY A 93 13.29 -5.38 38.26
N ASP A 94 13.48 -4.54 39.27
CA ASP A 94 13.00 -4.84 40.61
C ASP A 94 11.50 -4.50 40.73
N LYS A 95 10.82 -5.15 41.67
CA LYS A 95 9.40 -4.87 41.92
C LYS A 95 9.25 -3.40 42.30
N LYS A 96 8.31 -2.71 41.63
CA LYS A 96 8.04 -1.29 41.85
C LYS A 96 7.85 -0.99 43.34
N ILE A 97 8.58 0.02 43.81
CA ILE A 97 8.40 0.56 45.16
C ILE A 97 7.09 1.36 45.15
N LEU A 98 6.10 0.89 45.92
CA LEU A 98 4.83 1.58 46.06
C LEU A 98 5.00 2.73 47.04
N VAL A 99 4.70 3.94 46.58
CA VAL A 99 4.59 5.11 47.46
C VAL A 99 3.16 5.29 47.92
N SER A 100 2.96 6.03 49.01
CA SER A 100 1.63 6.31 49.55
C SER A 100 0.75 6.98 48.50
N LEU A 101 -0.53 6.62 48.45
CA LEU A 101 -1.53 7.32 47.61
C LEU A 101 -1.77 8.77 48.06
N GLU A 102 -1.31 9.12 49.26
CA GLU A 102 -1.33 10.48 49.81
C GLU A 102 -0.19 11.37 49.27
N ASP A 103 0.78 10.78 48.57
CA ASP A 103 1.87 11.51 47.93
C ASP A 103 1.34 12.53 46.92
N ALA A 104 1.93 13.72 46.91
CA ALA A 104 1.52 14.81 46.04
C ALA A 104 1.54 14.44 44.54
N ALA A 105 2.41 13.52 44.13
CA ALA A 105 2.52 13.01 42.76
C ALA A 105 1.41 12.01 42.36
N PHE A 106 0.60 11.54 43.32
CA PHE A 106 -0.53 10.61 43.13
C PHE A 106 -1.90 11.23 43.42
N LYS A 107 -1.96 12.54 43.70
CA LYS A 107 -3.22 13.31 43.85
C LYS A 107 -4.18 13.16 42.67
N ALA A 108 -3.65 12.84 41.48
CA ALA A 108 -4.43 12.46 40.30
C ALA A 108 -3.78 11.25 39.62
N TYR A 109 -4.57 10.41 38.95
CA TYR A 109 -4.06 9.28 38.18
C TYR A 109 -3.14 9.78 37.05
N ASN A 110 -1.89 9.33 37.08
CA ASN A 110 -0.90 9.58 36.04
C ASN A 110 -0.36 8.22 35.56
N PRO A 111 -0.67 7.78 34.31
CA PRO A 111 -0.19 6.52 33.78
C PRO A 111 1.33 6.40 33.79
N GLY A 112 2.07 7.48 33.51
CA GLY A 112 3.53 7.47 33.52
C GLY A 112 4.08 7.11 34.90
N ASN A 113 3.49 7.67 35.96
CA ASN A 113 3.86 7.38 37.34
C ASN A 113 3.44 5.97 37.76
N VAL A 114 2.35 5.43 37.22
CA VAL A 114 1.84 4.10 37.57
C VAL A 114 2.56 3.00 36.80
N GLU A 115 2.69 3.11 35.49
CA GLU A 115 3.26 2.09 34.59
C GLU A 115 4.78 1.95 34.72
N SER A 116 5.47 2.98 35.23
CA SER A 116 6.92 2.94 35.41
C SER A 116 7.36 1.70 36.20
N SER A 117 8.46 1.10 35.74
CA SER A 117 9.11 -0.08 36.34
C SER A 117 8.34 -1.41 36.32
N TRP A 118 7.00 -1.42 36.19
CA TRP A 118 6.22 -2.67 36.17
C TRP A 118 6.62 -3.61 35.05
N TYR A 119 6.74 -3.10 33.83
CA TYR A 119 7.03 -3.94 32.68
C TYR A 119 8.37 -4.65 32.82
N ASN A 120 9.41 -3.89 33.19
CA ASN A 120 10.76 -4.43 33.39
C ASN A 120 10.77 -5.51 34.48
N TRP A 121 9.98 -5.34 35.55
CA TRP A 121 9.84 -6.35 36.59
C TRP A 121 9.10 -7.59 36.10
N TRP A 122 7.98 -7.44 35.39
CA TRP A 122 7.23 -8.57 34.84
C TRP A 122 8.06 -9.41 33.87
N ASP A 123 8.80 -8.74 32.99
CA ASP A 123 9.71 -9.33 32.01
C ASP A 123 10.85 -10.08 32.71
N LYS A 124 11.57 -9.43 33.64
CA LYS A 124 12.66 -10.06 34.40
C LYS A 124 12.19 -11.22 35.29
N SER A 125 10.95 -11.20 35.76
CA SER A 125 10.40 -12.25 36.63
C SER A 125 9.87 -13.46 35.85
N GLY A 126 9.88 -13.44 34.51
CA GLY A 126 9.40 -14.53 33.68
C GLY A 126 7.88 -14.72 33.70
N PHE A 127 7.10 -13.71 34.12
CA PHE A 127 5.63 -13.87 34.27
C PHE A 127 4.87 -14.05 32.96
N PHE A 128 5.53 -13.83 31.83
CA PHE A 128 4.94 -14.02 30.51
C PHE A 128 5.20 -15.42 29.94
N GLU A 129 6.13 -16.17 30.54
CA GLU A 129 6.44 -17.54 30.14
C GLU A 129 5.27 -18.49 30.46
N PRO A 130 5.10 -19.56 29.67
CA PRO A 130 4.07 -20.56 29.92
C PRO A 130 4.34 -21.33 31.21
N GLU A 131 3.44 -21.20 32.18
CA GLU A 131 3.52 -21.95 33.44
C GLU A 131 3.01 -23.39 33.25
N LEU A 132 3.89 -24.35 33.53
CA LEU A 132 3.64 -25.79 33.45
C LEU A 132 3.45 -26.38 34.86
N THR A 133 3.01 -27.63 34.94
CA THR A 133 3.00 -28.40 36.18
C THR A 133 4.44 -28.72 36.64
N LYS A 134 4.60 -29.22 37.87
CA LYS A 134 5.92 -29.61 38.40
C LYS A 134 6.61 -30.67 37.55
N ASP A 135 5.83 -31.51 36.88
CA ASP A 135 6.31 -32.59 36.02
C ASP A 135 6.58 -32.12 34.58
N GLY A 136 6.42 -30.82 34.28
CA GLY A 136 6.63 -30.25 32.95
C GLY A 136 5.42 -30.34 32.00
N GLU A 137 4.27 -30.79 32.49
CA GLU A 137 3.06 -30.99 31.68
C GLU A 137 2.15 -29.76 31.66
N ILE A 138 1.28 -29.67 30.65
CA ILE A 138 0.21 -28.66 30.57
C ILE A 138 -0.70 -28.78 31.80
N LYS A 139 -1.09 -27.62 32.37
CA LYS A 139 -1.98 -27.59 33.53
C LYS A 139 -3.32 -28.28 33.26
N PRO A 140 -3.96 -28.94 34.25
CA PRO A 140 -5.26 -29.61 34.07
C PRO A 140 -6.38 -28.71 33.54
N GLN A 141 -6.28 -27.40 33.75
CA GLN A 141 -7.21 -26.38 33.25
C GLN A 141 -7.12 -26.19 31.71
N GLY A 142 -6.11 -26.79 31.08
CA GLY A 142 -5.84 -26.75 29.65
C GLY A 142 -4.83 -25.66 29.25
N SER A 143 -4.62 -25.55 27.94
CA SER A 143 -3.75 -24.54 27.35
C SER A 143 -4.52 -23.47 26.57
N PHE A 144 -3.89 -22.31 26.37
CA PHE A 144 -4.39 -21.25 25.49
C PHE A 144 -3.21 -20.50 24.88
N THR A 145 -3.00 -20.68 23.58
CA THR A 145 -1.87 -20.12 22.85
C THR A 145 -2.35 -19.17 21.76
N ILE A 146 -1.69 -18.02 21.64
CA ILE A 146 -1.85 -17.10 20.52
C ILE A 146 -0.48 -16.89 19.87
N PRO A 147 -0.29 -17.29 18.60
CA PRO A 147 0.80 -16.75 17.79
C PRO A 147 0.45 -15.31 17.40
N ALA A 148 1.24 -14.33 17.83
CA ALA A 148 1.00 -12.97 17.39
C ALA A 148 1.28 -12.84 15.89
N PRO A 149 0.45 -12.10 15.13
CA PRO A 149 0.77 -11.74 13.77
C PRO A 149 2.06 -10.91 13.81
N PRO A 150 3.15 -11.41 13.20
CA PRO A 150 4.44 -10.73 13.29
C PRO A 150 4.36 -9.40 12.54
N PRO A 151 4.69 -8.25 13.15
CA PRO A 151 4.73 -7.01 12.41
C PRO A 151 5.93 -6.99 11.46
N ASN A 152 5.75 -6.31 10.34
CA ASN A 152 6.81 -6.05 9.37
C ASN A 152 7.85 -5.11 9.99
N VAL A 153 9.14 -5.39 9.80
CA VAL A 153 10.24 -4.48 10.18
C VAL A 153 10.38 -3.30 9.21
N THR A 154 9.29 -2.60 8.91
CA THR A 154 9.24 -1.53 7.89
C THR A 154 9.02 -0.13 8.47
N GLY A 155 8.97 0.02 9.80
CA GLY A 155 8.64 1.30 10.41
C GLY A 155 8.27 1.21 11.90
N THR A 156 7.47 2.17 12.36
CA THR A 156 6.91 2.20 13.71
C THR A 156 5.49 1.64 13.74
N LEU A 157 5.07 1.13 14.90
CA LEU A 157 3.70 0.68 15.09
C LEU A 157 2.70 1.84 15.01
N HIS A 158 1.60 1.62 14.28
CA HIS A 158 0.40 2.46 14.26
C HIS A 158 -0.74 1.91 15.14
N ILE A 159 -1.83 2.69 15.30
CA ILE A 159 -2.99 2.36 16.15
C ILE A 159 -3.62 0.99 15.87
N GLY A 160 -3.61 0.53 14.61
CA GLY A 160 -4.07 -0.82 14.26
C GLY A 160 -3.31 -1.93 15.00
N HIS A 161 -1.98 -1.81 15.14
CA HIS A 161 -1.19 -2.78 15.91
C HIS A 161 -1.53 -2.73 17.40
N ALA A 162 -1.74 -1.52 17.95
CA ALA A 162 -2.14 -1.33 19.34
C ALA A 162 -3.50 -1.98 19.63
N LEU A 163 -4.46 -1.86 18.72
CA LEU A 163 -5.75 -2.54 18.82
C LEU A 163 -5.60 -4.07 18.84
N THR A 164 -4.87 -4.62 17.85
CA THR A 164 -4.66 -6.06 17.72
C THR A 164 -4.00 -6.66 18.96
N VAL A 165 -2.89 -6.08 19.41
CA VAL A 165 -2.16 -6.59 20.57
C VAL A 165 -2.98 -6.45 21.86
N SER A 166 -3.75 -5.37 22.03
CA SER A 166 -4.58 -5.18 23.23
C SER A 166 -5.66 -6.27 23.34
N LEU A 167 -6.27 -6.64 22.22
CA LEU A 167 -7.28 -7.71 22.18
C LEU A 167 -6.65 -9.07 22.51
N GLN A 168 -5.52 -9.41 21.88
CA GLN A 168 -4.82 -10.67 22.11
C GLN A 168 -4.30 -10.78 23.55
N ASP A 169 -3.68 -9.72 24.05
CA ASP A 169 -3.14 -9.66 25.41
C ASP A 169 -4.24 -9.78 26.47
N THR A 170 -5.41 -9.16 26.24
CA THR A 170 -6.58 -9.32 27.10
C THR A 170 -7.01 -10.78 27.19
N LEU A 171 -7.06 -11.50 26.06
CA LEU A 171 -7.41 -12.92 26.02
C LEU A 171 -6.37 -13.79 26.72
N ILE A 172 -5.09 -13.50 26.53
CA ILE A 172 -3.98 -14.20 27.19
C ILE A 172 -4.08 -14.02 28.70
N ARG A 173 -4.18 -12.78 29.19
CA ARG A 173 -4.29 -12.47 30.61
C ARG A 173 -5.53 -13.12 31.24
N TYR A 174 -6.68 -13.04 30.56
CA TYR A 174 -7.91 -13.68 31.01
C TYR A 174 -7.76 -15.20 31.17
N ASN A 175 -7.19 -15.90 30.18
CA ASN A 175 -6.99 -17.34 30.27
C ASN A 175 -5.91 -17.72 31.29
N ARG A 176 -4.86 -16.91 31.44
CA ARG A 176 -3.84 -17.07 32.49
C ARG A 176 -4.47 -16.98 33.88
N MET A 177 -5.35 -16.00 34.09
CA MET A 177 -6.13 -15.85 35.33
C MET A 177 -7.13 -16.99 35.57
N LYS A 178 -7.56 -17.70 34.53
CA LYS A 178 -8.35 -18.95 34.64
C LYS A 178 -7.50 -20.18 35.01
N GLY A 179 -6.20 -20.01 35.23
CA GLY A 179 -5.28 -21.08 35.61
C GLY A 179 -4.78 -21.94 34.44
N LYS A 180 -5.05 -21.54 33.19
CA LYS A 180 -4.53 -22.26 32.01
C LYS A 180 -3.04 -22.03 31.80
N THR A 181 -2.35 -22.98 31.18
CA THR A 181 -1.02 -22.73 30.59
C THR A 181 -1.21 -21.81 29.38
N THR A 182 -0.61 -20.63 29.38
CA THR A 182 -0.79 -19.64 28.30
C THR A 182 0.52 -19.35 27.60
N LEU A 183 0.49 -19.25 26.27
CA LEU A 183 1.63 -18.81 25.47
C LEU A 183 1.19 -17.70 24.53
N PHE A 184 1.77 -16.51 24.70
CA PHE A 184 1.66 -15.43 23.73
C PHE A 184 2.97 -15.32 22.98
N LEU A 185 3.06 -15.96 21.81
CA LEU A 185 4.30 -16.12 21.07
C LEU A 185 4.58 -14.87 20.23
N PRO A 186 5.64 -14.10 20.53
CA PRO A 186 6.03 -12.95 19.71
C PRO A 186 6.80 -13.40 18.47
N GLY A 187 6.70 -12.61 17.40
CA GLY A 187 7.53 -12.79 16.23
C GLY A 187 7.61 -11.52 15.40
N PHE A 188 8.53 -11.49 14.44
CA PHE A 188 8.76 -10.37 13.52
C PHE A 188 8.92 -10.86 12.08
N ASP A 189 8.36 -10.10 11.15
CA ASP A 189 8.37 -10.43 9.72
C ASP A 189 9.37 -9.58 8.96
N HIS A 190 10.24 -10.22 8.19
CA HIS A 190 11.19 -9.60 7.28
C HIS A 190 10.48 -8.86 6.13
N ALA A 191 9.24 -9.24 5.81
CA ALA A 191 8.35 -8.56 4.87
C ALA A 191 8.93 -8.33 3.45
N GLY A 192 9.93 -9.10 3.03
CA GLY A 192 10.58 -9.09 1.71
C GLY A 192 10.57 -7.74 0.99
N ILE A 193 9.69 -7.64 -0.02
CA ILE A 193 9.53 -6.47 -0.90
C ILE A 193 9.25 -5.18 -0.13
N ALA A 194 8.46 -5.24 0.95
CA ALA A 194 8.11 -4.06 1.72
C ALA A 194 9.35 -3.47 2.43
N THR A 195 10.16 -4.33 3.05
CA THR A 195 11.42 -3.90 3.70
C THR A 195 12.41 -3.39 2.67
N GLN A 196 12.59 -4.11 1.56
CA GLN A 196 13.46 -3.65 0.46
C GLN A 196 13.03 -2.25 -0.02
N SER A 197 11.74 -2.02 -0.28
CA SER A 197 11.25 -0.73 -0.78
C SER A 197 11.50 0.41 0.21
N VAL A 198 11.34 0.16 1.51
CA VAL A 198 11.56 1.19 2.53
C VAL A 198 13.04 1.50 2.71
N VAL A 199 13.91 0.48 2.72
CA VAL A 199 15.36 0.65 2.80
C VAL A 199 15.87 1.40 1.56
N GLU A 200 15.44 1.03 0.35
CA GLU A 200 15.80 1.75 -0.88
C GLU A 200 15.39 3.23 -0.82
N LYS A 201 14.17 3.54 -0.35
CA LYS A 201 13.71 4.93 -0.20
C LYS A 201 14.55 5.71 0.81
N GLN A 202 14.92 5.08 1.93
CA GLN A 202 15.75 5.73 2.94
C GLN A 202 17.17 5.99 2.41
N VAL A 203 17.78 5.00 1.76
CA VAL A 203 19.11 5.13 1.16
C VAL A 203 19.11 6.22 0.09
N TRP A 204 18.09 6.28 -0.75
CA TRP A 204 17.92 7.36 -1.72
C TRP A 204 17.80 8.73 -1.03
N SER A 205 16.97 8.84 0.01
CA SER A 205 16.76 10.10 0.72
C SER A 205 17.99 10.59 1.50
N LYS A 206 18.81 9.69 2.03
CA LYS A 206 19.98 10.04 2.86
C LYS A 206 21.26 10.21 2.06
N GLU A 207 21.46 9.35 1.06
CA GLU A 207 22.74 9.23 0.35
C GLU A 207 22.63 9.51 -1.15
N GLY A 208 21.43 9.64 -1.71
CA GLY A 208 21.22 9.78 -3.16
C GLY A 208 21.64 8.55 -3.96
N LYS A 209 21.79 7.38 -3.30
CA LYS A 209 22.20 6.12 -3.92
C LYS A 209 21.04 5.16 -4.07
N THR A 210 21.20 4.20 -4.97
CA THR A 210 20.29 3.09 -5.23
C THR A 210 20.91 1.78 -4.75
N ARG A 211 20.11 0.71 -4.65
CA ARG A 211 20.64 -0.63 -4.32
C ARG A 211 21.70 -1.14 -5.31
N HIS A 212 21.66 -0.65 -6.55
CA HIS A 212 22.60 -1.05 -7.59
C HIS A 212 24.00 -0.49 -7.35
N ASP A 213 24.11 0.66 -6.70
CA ASP A 213 25.40 1.28 -6.34
C ASP A 213 26.15 0.49 -5.25
N TYR A 214 25.44 -0.32 -4.46
CA TYR A 214 26.01 -1.15 -3.40
C TYR A 214 26.41 -2.54 -3.86
N GLY A 215 25.74 -3.08 -4.86
CA GLY A 215 25.73 -4.52 -5.11
C GLY A 215 24.93 -5.29 -4.04
N ARG A 216 24.77 -6.60 -4.24
CA ARG A 216 23.87 -7.44 -3.43
C ARG A 216 24.30 -7.54 -1.96
N GLU A 217 25.55 -7.89 -1.70
CA GLU A 217 26.04 -8.19 -0.35
C GLU A 217 25.94 -6.98 0.57
N LYS A 218 26.52 -5.84 0.17
CA LYS A 218 26.46 -4.59 0.94
C LYS A 218 25.04 -4.06 1.12
N PHE A 219 24.17 -4.26 0.14
CA PHE A 219 22.78 -3.87 0.29
C PHE A 219 22.05 -4.76 1.32
N VAL A 220 22.32 -6.07 1.32
CA VAL A 220 21.78 -6.99 2.32
C VAL A 220 22.26 -6.62 3.73
N GLU A 221 23.52 -6.25 3.90
CA GLU A 221 24.05 -5.74 5.18
C GLU A 221 23.25 -4.53 5.67
N LYS A 222 22.98 -3.54 4.80
CA LYS A 222 22.13 -2.39 5.15
C LYS A 222 20.71 -2.77 5.52
N VAL A 223 20.13 -3.79 4.88
CA VAL A 223 18.80 -4.30 5.25
C VAL A 223 18.83 -4.94 6.64
N TRP A 224 19.90 -5.63 7.01
CA TRP A 224 20.07 -6.17 8.37
C TRP A 224 20.28 -5.08 9.42
N GLU A 225 21.08 -4.05 9.13
CA GLU A 225 21.22 -2.87 10.01
C GLU A 225 19.86 -2.21 10.27
N TRP A 226 19.07 -2.02 9.21
CA TRP A 226 17.70 -1.51 9.31
C TRP A 226 16.83 -2.42 10.18
N LYS A 227 16.89 -3.75 9.95
CA LYS A 227 16.14 -4.72 10.75
C LYS A 227 16.46 -4.55 12.22
N GLU A 228 17.73 -4.47 12.62
CA GLU A 228 18.09 -4.38 14.04
C GLU A 228 17.56 -3.09 14.69
N GLU A 229 17.69 -1.95 14.01
CA GLU A 229 17.18 -0.67 14.49
C GLU A 229 15.65 -0.70 14.70
N TYR A 230 14.91 -1.17 13.68
CA TYR A 230 13.44 -1.14 13.71
C TYR A 230 12.85 -2.26 14.55
N HIS A 231 13.48 -3.42 14.58
CA HIS A 231 13.14 -4.51 15.49
C HIS A 231 13.17 -4.03 16.95
N ALA A 232 14.27 -3.39 17.38
CA ALA A 232 14.38 -2.85 18.72
C ALA A 232 13.32 -1.79 19.04
N LYS A 233 13.02 -0.89 18.09
CA LYS A 233 11.96 0.11 18.24
C LYS A 233 10.59 -0.53 18.40
N ILE A 234 10.20 -1.45 17.53
CA ILE A 234 8.89 -2.11 17.57
C ILE A 234 8.75 -2.92 18.86
N LYS A 235 9.77 -3.69 19.23
CA LYS A 235 9.80 -4.42 20.51
C LYS A 235 9.54 -3.49 21.69
N ASN A 236 10.24 -2.37 21.76
CA ASN A 236 10.04 -1.36 22.80
C ASN A 236 8.64 -0.74 22.79
N GLN A 237 8.02 -0.56 21.63
CA GLN A 237 6.64 -0.09 21.55
C GLN A 237 5.66 -1.11 22.15
N PHE A 238 5.80 -2.40 21.85
CA PHE A 238 4.97 -3.43 22.49
C PHE A 238 5.21 -3.54 23.99
N LYS A 239 6.48 -3.42 24.44
CA LYS A 239 6.81 -3.37 25.86
C LYS A 239 6.10 -2.20 26.56
N LYS A 240 6.13 -1.01 25.95
CA LYS A 240 5.42 0.17 26.46
C LYS A 240 3.90 0.02 26.45
N LEU A 241 3.33 -0.74 25.51
CA LEU A 241 1.91 -1.07 25.50
C LEU A 241 1.52 -2.12 26.57
N GLY A 242 2.50 -2.71 27.26
CA GLY A 242 2.23 -3.70 28.30
C GLY A 242 1.96 -5.11 27.77
N ALA A 243 2.31 -5.42 26.52
CA ALA A 243 2.05 -6.74 25.94
C ALA A 243 2.76 -7.86 26.73
N SER A 244 2.02 -8.88 27.18
CA SER A 244 2.55 -10.02 27.95
C SER A 244 3.12 -11.13 27.06
N TYR A 245 3.96 -10.73 26.11
CA TYR A 245 4.69 -11.63 25.21
C TYR A 245 5.74 -12.44 25.96
N ASP A 246 5.87 -13.71 25.58
CA ASP A 246 7.02 -14.52 25.96
C ASP A 246 8.24 -14.16 25.09
N TRP A 247 8.98 -13.13 25.50
CA TRP A 247 10.16 -12.65 24.78
C TRP A 247 11.31 -13.65 24.70
N SER A 248 11.30 -14.70 25.53
CA SER A 248 12.30 -15.79 25.46
C SER A 248 12.17 -16.61 24.17
N ARG A 249 10.97 -16.59 23.56
CA ARG A 249 10.62 -17.31 22.33
C ARG A 249 10.44 -16.38 21.12
N GLU A 250 11.03 -15.19 21.18
CA GLU A 250 11.01 -14.26 20.05
C GLU A 250 11.65 -14.88 18.81
N ALA A 251 10.89 -14.89 17.71
CA ALA A 251 11.36 -15.40 16.43
C ALA A 251 11.30 -14.32 15.34
N PHE A 252 12.23 -14.41 14.40
CA PHE A 252 12.23 -13.60 13.19
C PHE A 252 12.16 -14.54 12.00
N THR A 253 11.33 -14.22 11.00
CA THR A 253 11.07 -15.09 9.83
C THR A 253 12.31 -15.57 9.07
N LEU A 254 13.46 -14.88 9.17
CA LEU A 254 14.73 -15.33 8.57
C LEU A 254 15.68 -16.00 9.57
N ASN A 255 15.21 -16.38 10.76
CA ASN A 255 15.98 -17.23 11.66
C ASN A 255 16.23 -18.60 11.00
N PRO A 256 17.36 -19.28 11.31
CA PRO A 256 17.70 -20.54 10.66
C PRO A 256 16.63 -21.62 10.78
N ASP A 257 16.04 -21.77 11.97
CA ASP A 257 14.98 -22.74 12.27
C ASP A 257 13.70 -22.50 11.46
N LEU A 258 13.26 -21.24 11.37
CA LEU A 258 12.10 -20.88 10.55
C LEU A 258 12.40 -20.98 9.05
N SER A 259 13.63 -20.70 8.63
CA SER A 259 14.04 -20.84 7.22
C SER A 259 14.09 -22.31 6.80
N GLU A 260 14.52 -23.20 7.69
CA GLU A 260 14.47 -24.66 7.50
C GLU A 260 13.01 -25.13 7.39
N ALA A 261 12.11 -24.65 8.25
CA ALA A 261 10.69 -24.98 8.16
C ALA A 261 10.05 -24.54 6.83
N VAL A 262 10.41 -23.37 6.30
CA VAL A 262 9.96 -22.91 4.96
C VAL A 262 10.52 -23.81 3.85
N THR A 263 11.79 -24.22 3.97
CA THR A 263 12.44 -25.12 3.00
C THR A 263 11.76 -26.48 2.98
N GLU A 264 11.51 -27.07 4.14
CA GLU A 264 10.78 -28.33 4.29
C GLU A 264 9.37 -28.23 3.70
N ALA A 265 8.64 -27.15 4.00
CA ALA A 265 7.32 -26.92 3.43
C ALA A 265 7.36 -26.83 1.89
N PHE A 266 8.34 -26.13 1.33
CA PHE A 266 8.54 -26.04 -0.12
C PHE A 266 8.83 -27.42 -0.73
N VAL A 267 9.75 -28.19 -0.14
CA VAL A 267 10.13 -29.53 -0.63
C VAL A 267 8.92 -30.46 -0.62
N ARG A 268 8.16 -30.52 0.48
CA ARG A 268 6.95 -31.35 0.56
C ARG A 268 5.91 -30.98 -0.49
N LEU A 269 5.61 -29.69 -0.64
CA LEU A 269 4.64 -29.20 -1.61
C LEU A 269 5.14 -29.37 -3.06
N HIS A 270 6.45 -29.47 -3.28
CA HIS A 270 6.99 -29.78 -4.60
C HIS A 270 6.91 -31.30 -4.87
N GLU A 271 7.25 -32.13 -3.90
CA GLU A 271 7.18 -33.60 -4.00
C GLU A 271 5.74 -34.11 -4.19
N ASP A 272 4.75 -33.46 -3.58
CA ASP A 272 3.33 -33.79 -3.77
C ASP A 272 2.71 -33.25 -5.07
N GLY A 273 3.47 -32.45 -5.83
CA GLY A 273 3.07 -31.86 -7.11
C GLY A 273 2.28 -30.56 -7.02
N THR A 274 2.08 -30.00 -5.83
CA THR A 274 1.39 -28.71 -5.63
C THR A 274 2.22 -27.52 -6.16
N ILE A 275 3.52 -27.52 -5.91
CA ILE A 275 4.49 -26.54 -6.42
C ILE A 275 5.15 -27.11 -7.67
N TYR A 276 5.15 -26.32 -8.74
CA TYR A 276 5.82 -26.65 -10.00
C TYR A 276 6.39 -25.41 -10.66
N ARG A 277 7.30 -25.60 -11.62
CA ARG A 277 7.87 -24.53 -12.43
C ARG A 277 7.32 -24.60 -13.86
N ALA A 278 6.70 -23.51 -14.31
CA ALA A 278 6.20 -23.38 -15.67
C ALA A 278 6.30 -21.92 -16.15
N SER A 279 6.27 -21.73 -17.46
CA SER A 279 6.10 -20.40 -18.07
C SER A 279 4.62 -20.03 -18.03
N ARG A 280 4.28 -18.94 -17.34
CA ARG A 280 2.93 -18.37 -17.28
C ARG A 280 3.00 -16.85 -17.33
N LEU A 281 1.89 -16.21 -17.69
CA LEU A 281 1.73 -14.77 -17.52
C LEU A 281 1.80 -14.44 -16.02
N VAL A 282 2.60 -13.44 -15.69
CA VAL A 282 2.81 -12.96 -14.33
C VAL A 282 2.63 -11.45 -14.31
N ASN A 283 2.19 -10.91 -13.18
CA ASN A 283 2.25 -9.47 -12.97
C ASN A 283 3.70 -9.09 -12.69
N TRP A 284 4.25 -8.16 -13.46
CA TRP A 284 5.63 -7.71 -13.31
C TRP A 284 5.70 -6.24 -12.90
N SER A 285 6.41 -5.94 -11.82
CA SER A 285 6.67 -4.56 -11.41
C SER A 285 7.95 -4.06 -12.07
N THR A 286 7.83 -3.09 -12.99
CA THR A 286 8.97 -2.44 -13.66
C THR A 286 9.79 -1.55 -12.73
N LYS A 287 9.24 -1.17 -11.58
CA LYS A 287 9.95 -0.37 -10.57
C LYS A 287 10.82 -1.25 -9.68
N LEU A 288 10.28 -2.36 -9.21
CA LEU A 288 10.95 -3.27 -8.28
C LEU A 288 11.78 -4.34 -9.01
N ASN A 289 11.50 -4.56 -10.30
CA ASN A 289 12.08 -5.62 -11.13
C ASN A 289 11.84 -7.01 -10.53
N THR A 290 10.58 -7.29 -10.20
CA THR A 290 10.15 -8.60 -9.67
C THR A 290 8.73 -8.93 -10.11
N ALA A 291 8.42 -10.23 -10.17
CA ALA A 291 7.05 -10.70 -10.25
C ALA A 291 6.32 -10.43 -8.92
N ILE A 292 5.03 -10.12 -9.01
CA ILE A 292 4.13 -9.90 -7.87
C ILE A 292 2.90 -10.77 -7.99
N SER A 293 2.39 -11.23 -6.85
CA SER A 293 1.18 -12.04 -6.79
C SER A 293 -0.06 -11.21 -7.13
N ASN A 294 -1.15 -11.88 -7.52
CA ASN A 294 -2.42 -11.19 -7.83
C ASN A 294 -2.97 -10.39 -6.62
N LEU A 295 -2.72 -10.87 -5.39
CA LEU A 295 -3.16 -10.19 -4.16
C LEU A 295 -2.36 -8.91 -3.86
N GLU A 296 -1.16 -8.76 -4.43
CA GLU A 296 -0.32 -7.57 -4.29
C GLU A 296 -0.63 -6.49 -5.34
N VAL A 297 -1.53 -6.78 -6.28
CA VAL A 297 -1.95 -5.84 -7.33
C VAL A 297 -3.22 -5.10 -6.94
N ASP A 298 -3.11 -3.79 -6.79
CA ASP A 298 -4.25 -2.89 -6.61
C ASP A 298 -4.70 -2.30 -7.97
N ASN A 299 -5.95 -2.59 -8.34
CA ASN A 299 -6.53 -2.15 -9.60
C ASN A 299 -7.21 -0.78 -9.44
N LYS A 300 -6.75 0.20 -10.22
CA LYS A 300 -7.32 1.55 -10.22
C LYS A 300 -8.16 1.77 -11.46
N THR A 301 -9.46 1.97 -11.27
CA THR A 301 -10.38 2.33 -12.35
C THR A 301 -10.17 3.79 -12.76
N ILE A 302 -9.96 4.02 -14.05
CA ILE A 302 -9.80 5.34 -14.65
C ILE A 302 -11.00 5.57 -15.58
N ALA A 303 -11.75 6.65 -15.38
CA ALA A 303 -12.99 6.90 -16.11
C ALA A 303 -12.78 7.47 -17.53
N GLY A 304 -11.57 7.94 -17.84
CA GLY A 304 -11.22 8.51 -19.14
C GLY A 304 -9.79 9.01 -19.17
N ARG A 305 -9.43 9.76 -20.22
CA ARG A 305 -8.06 10.24 -20.45
C ARG A 305 -7.47 10.92 -19.20
N THR A 306 -6.41 10.32 -18.65
CA THR A 306 -5.76 10.75 -17.41
C THR A 306 -4.25 10.62 -17.53
N LEU A 307 -3.53 11.69 -17.17
CA LEU A 307 -2.07 11.69 -17.09
C LEU A 307 -1.61 11.23 -15.69
N LEU A 308 -0.97 10.07 -15.62
CA LEU A 308 -0.46 9.49 -14.38
C LEU A 308 1.07 9.51 -14.34
N ALA A 309 1.62 9.77 -13.16
CA ALA A 309 3.04 9.60 -12.93
C ALA A 309 3.34 8.10 -12.80
N VAL A 310 4.23 7.59 -13.65
CA VAL A 310 4.70 6.20 -13.61
C VAL A 310 6.11 6.19 -13.03
N PRO A 311 6.44 5.32 -12.06
CA PRO A 311 7.79 5.24 -11.53
C PRO A 311 8.83 5.02 -12.64
N ASN A 312 9.97 5.72 -12.55
CA ASN A 312 11.07 5.71 -13.54
C ASN A 312 10.78 6.44 -14.88
N TYR A 313 9.65 7.14 -15.01
CA TYR A 313 9.39 8.01 -16.15
C TYR A 313 9.54 9.48 -15.75
N GLU A 314 10.17 10.29 -16.60
CA GLU A 314 10.33 11.73 -16.38
C GLU A 314 9.04 12.50 -16.63
N SER A 315 8.27 12.09 -17.63
CA SER A 315 6.99 12.67 -17.99
C SER A 315 5.82 11.82 -17.45
N LYS A 316 4.67 12.47 -17.29
CA LYS A 316 3.43 11.75 -17.00
C LYS A 316 3.00 10.97 -18.24
N ILE A 317 2.54 9.75 -18.03
CA ILE A 317 2.07 8.85 -19.08
C ILE A 317 0.56 8.93 -19.14
N GLU A 318 0.04 8.87 -20.37
CA GLU A 318 -1.38 8.92 -20.66
C GLU A 318 -2.03 7.54 -20.50
N PHE A 319 -3.13 7.51 -19.76
CA PHE A 319 -3.97 6.32 -19.54
C PHE A 319 -5.43 6.64 -19.82
N GLY A 320 -6.25 5.60 -20.05
CA GLY A 320 -7.69 5.76 -20.26
C GLY A 320 -8.05 6.35 -21.63
N VAL A 321 -7.17 6.19 -22.61
CA VAL A 321 -7.42 6.52 -24.02
C VAL A 321 -7.62 5.22 -24.78
N LEU A 322 -8.69 5.15 -25.56
CA LEU A 322 -8.97 4.04 -26.46
C LEU A 322 -8.55 4.46 -27.88
N THR A 323 -7.56 3.77 -28.43
CA THR A 323 -7.03 4.02 -29.76
C THR A 323 -7.59 2.99 -30.73
N SER A 324 -8.23 3.47 -31.79
CA SER A 324 -8.67 2.63 -32.90
C SER A 324 -7.69 2.67 -34.06
N PHE A 325 -7.40 1.51 -34.62
CA PHE A 325 -6.60 1.36 -35.83
C PHE A 325 -7.09 0.15 -36.63
N SER A 326 -6.72 0.07 -37.90
CA SER A 326 -7.27 -0.94 -38.80
C SER A 326 -6.19 -1.83 -39.42
N TYR A 327 -6.50 -3.11 -39.49
CA TYR A 327 -5.75 -4.12 -40.22
C TYR A 327 -6.36 -4.33 -41.61
N GLU A 328 -5.53 -4.60 -42.62
CA GLU A 328 -6.02 -4.98 -43.95
C GLU A 328 -6.38 -6.46 -43.99
N VAL A 329 -7.58 -6.80 -44.46
CA VAL A 329 -8.01 -8.19 -44.57
C VAL A 329 -7.35 -8.85 -45.77
N GLU A 330 -6.77 -10.03 -45.58
CA GLU A 330 -6.15 -10.75 -46.68
C GLU A 330 -7.19 -11.20 -47.72
N GLY A 331 -6.95 -10.83 -48.98
CA GLY A 331 -7.78 -11.23 -50.11
C GLY A 331 -9.08 -10.44 -50.26
N LEU A 332 -9.32 -9.43 -49.42
CA LEU A 332 -10.45 -8.52 -49.51
C LEU A 332 -9.97 -7.06 -49.52
N ASP A 333 -10.64 -6.19 -50.27
CA ASP A 333 -10.45 -4.74 -50.19
C ASP A 333 -11.27 -4.17 -49.02
N GLU A 334 -11.02 -4.70 -47.82
CA GLU A 334 -11.72 -4.36 -46.59
C GLU A 334 -10.70 -4.23 -45.44
N LYS A 335 -11.01 -3.35 -44.48
CA LYS A 335 -10.19 -3.15 -43.28
C LYS A 335 -10.97 -3.53 -42.02
N LEU A 336 -10.32 -4.28 -41.13
CA LEU A 336 -10.85 -4.64 -39.81
C LEU A 336 -10.30 -3.67 -38.77
N THR A 337 -11.18 -2.85 -38.19
CA THR A 337 -10.80 -1.88 -37.14
C THR A 337 -10.89 -2.52 -35.76
N VAL A 338 -9.81 -2.44 -34.99
CA VAL A 338 -9.74 -2.87 -33.58
C VAL A 338 -9.59 -1.66 -32.67
N ALA A 339 -9.89 -1.83 -31.38
CA ALA A 339 -9.75 -0.79 -30.37
C ALA A 339 -8.91 -1.28 -29.18
N THR A 340 -7.84 -0.56 -28.84
CA THR A 340 -6.94 -0.93 -27.71
C THR A 340 -6.58 0.28 -26.85
N THR A 341 -6.32 0.03 -25.57
CA THR A 341 -5.73 1.05 -24.68
C THR A 341 -4.20 0.98 -24.63
N ARG A 342 -3.59 0.01 -25.33
CA ARG A 342 -2.14 -0.20 -25.38
C ARG A 342 -1.64 -0.37 -26.82
N PRO A 343 -1.62 0.70 -27.62
CA PRO A 343 -1.16 0.65 -29.02
C PRO A 343 0.28 0.14 -29.15
N GLU A 344 1.12 0.30 -28.14
CA GLU A 344 2.50 -0.22 -28.11
C GLU A 344 2.58 -1.75 -28.17
N THR A 345 1.49 -2.45 -27.82
CA THR A 345 1.44 -3.92 -27.84
C THR A 345 1.05 -4.54 -29.18
N LEU A 346 0.70 -3.70 -30.16
CA LEU A 346 0.37 -4.09 -31.53
C LEU A 346 1.41 -5.05 -32.16
N PHE A 347 2.70 -4.82 -31.92
CA PHE A 347 3.78 -5.68 -32.45
C PHE A 347 3.78 -7.11 -31.87
N GLY A 348 3.12 -7.30 -30.73
CA GLY A 348 2.93 -8.59 -30.07
C GLY A 348 1.70 -9.35 -30.54
N ASP A 349 0.87 -8.76 -31.41
CA ASP A 349 -0.39 -9.36 -31.81
C ASP A 349 -0.18 -10.70 -32.50
N THR A 350 -0.98 -11.70 -32.11
CA THR A 350 -0.89 -13.07 -32.64
C THR A 350 -2.23 -13.61 -33.15
N GLY A 351 -3.32 -12.91 -32.86
CA GLY A 351 -4.67 -13.15 -33.37
C GLY A 351 -5.50 -11.88 -33.18
N VAL A 352 -6.54 -11.71 -34.00
CA VAL A 352 -7.61 -10.72 -33.77
C VAL A 352 -8.87 -11.47 -33.43
N ALA A 353 -9.49 -11.16 -32.30
CA ALA A 353 -10.69 -11.84 -31.84
C ALA A 353 -11.95 -11.07 -32.26
N VAL A 354 -12.94 -11.79 -32.80
CA VAL A 354 -14.29 -11.27 -33.09
C VAL A 354 -15.33 -12.17 -32.46
N HIS A 355 -16.48 -11.61 -32.09
CA HIS A 355 -17.56 -12.41 -31.51
C HIS A 355 -18.24 -13.25 -32.60
N PRO A 356 -18.44 -14.58 -32.42
CA PRO A 356 -18.94 -15.48 -33.47
C PRO A 356 -20.35 -15.14 -33.98
N ASN A 357 -21.17 -14.48 -33.15
CA ASN A 357 -22.51 -14.08 -33.53
C ASN A 357 -22.58 -12.65 -34.09
N ASP A 358 -21.46 -11.92 -34.16
CA ASP A 358 -21.45 -10.56 -34.66
C ASP A 358 -21.72 -10.53 -36.17
N PRO A 359 -22.90 -10.05 -36.62
CA PRO A 359 -23.24 -10.05 -38.04
C PRO A 359 -22.28 -9.19 -38.88
N ARG A 360 -21.56 -8.25 -38.27
CA ARG A 360 -20.57 -7.40 -38.94
C ARG A 360 -19.34 -8.17 -39.40
N TYR A 361 -18.99 -9.28 -38.74
CA TYR A 361 -17.72 -9.98 -38.94
C TYR A 361 -17.87 -11.46 -39.33
N LYS A 362 -19.10 -11.97 -39.51
CA LYS A 362 -19.35 -13.37 -39.91
C LYS A 362 -18.62 -13.81 -41.17
N HIS A 363 -18.45 -12.91 -42.14
CA HIS A 363 -17.74 -13.19 -43.39
C HIS A 363 -16.22 -13.19 -43.25
N LEU A 364 -15.70 -12.82 -42.08
CA LEU A 364 -14.27 -12.75 -41.76
C LEU A 364 -13.77 -13.94 -40.93
N HIS A 365 -14.66 -14.83 -40.51
CA HIS A 365 -14.30 -16.01 -39.72
C HIS A 365 -13.28 -16.89 -40.45
N GLY A 366 -12.17 -17.23 -39.78
CA GLY A 366 -11.11 -18.07 -40.34
C GLY A 366 -10.25 -17.39 -41.41
N LYS A 367 -10.47 -16.10 -41.69
CA LYS A 367 -9.59 -15.29 -42.56
C LYS A 367 -8.40 -14.76 -41.77
N PHE A 368 -7.49 -14.11 -42.51
CA PHE A 368 -6.29 -13.49 -41.95
C PHE A 368 -6.33 -12.00 -42.21
N VAL A 369 -5.69 -11.25 -41.34
CA VAL A 369 -5.34 -9.85 -41.57
C VAL A 369 -3.84 -9.69 -41.70
N LYS A 370 -3.40 -8.65 -42.41
CA LYS A 370 -1.98 -8.30 -42.56
C LYS A 370 -1.58 -7.32 -41.48
N HIS A 371 -0.48 -7.60 -40.78
CA HIS A 371 0.06 -6.67 -39.79
C HIS A 371 0.54 -5.38 -40.49
N PRO A 372 0.21 -4.16 -40.00
CA PRO A 372 0.46 -2.91 -40.73
C PRO A 372 1.94 -2.59 -40.96
N PHE A 373 2.80 -3.07 -40.07
CA PHE A 373 4.23 -2.76 -40.07
C PHE A 373 5.16 -3.97 -40.25
N LEU A 374 4.62 -5.19 -40.22
CA LEU A 374 5.41 -6.42 -40.23
C LEU A 374 4.86 -7.30 -41.35
N ASP A 375 5.75 -7.99 -42.07
CA ASP A 375 5.33 -8.96 -43.08
C ASP A 375 4.87 -10.26 -42.41
N ARG A 376 3.71 -10.17 -41.76
CA ARG A 376 3.10 -11.24 -40.97
C ARG A 376 1.58 -11.23 -41.15
N LYS A 377 1.03 -12.44 -41.27
CA LYS A 377 -0.41 -12.70 -41.24
C LYS A 377 -0.86 -13.00 -39.82
N ILE A 378 -2.01 -12.47 -39.45
CA ILE A 378 -2.63 -12.65 -38.14
C ILE A 378 -4.01 -13.30 -38.35
N PRO A 379 -4.29 -14.46 -37.74
CA PRO A 379 -5.58 -15.12 -37.87
C PRO A 379 -6.68 -14.31 -37.18
N ILE A 380 -7.86 -14.30 -37.79
CA ILE A 380 -9.11 -13.85 -37.17
C ILE A 380 -9.74 -15.05 -36.48
N ILE A 381 -9.84 -15.00 -35.15
CA ILE A 381 -10.40 -16.05 -34.31
C ILE A 381 -11.77 -15.63 -33.77
N CYS A 382 -12.63 -16.61 -33.51
CA CYS A 382 -13.93 -16.38 -32.92
C CYS A 382 -13.88 -16.72 -31.42
N ASP A 383 -14.24 -15.77 -30.57
CA ASP A 383 -14.27 -15.95 -29.12
C ASP A 383 -15.48 -15.18 -28.55
N ASP A 384 -16.45 -15.92 -28.00
CA ASP A 384 -17.68 -15.37 -27.41
C ASP A 384 -17.53 -14.97 -25.94
N GLU A 385 -16.51 -15.46 -25.24
CA GLU A 385 -16.27 -15.13 -23.84
C GLU A 385 -15.40 -13.85 -23.70
N ALA A 386 -14.41 -13.69 -24.57
CA ALA A 386 -13.45 -12.60 -24.49
C ALA A 386 -13.89 -11.31 -25.22
N VAL A 387 -14.81 -11.41 -26.19
CA VAL A 387 -15.19 -10.28 -27.06
C VAL A 387 -16.62 -9.80 -26.76
N ASP A 388 -16.75 -8.56 -26.32
CA ASP A 388 -18.03 -7.88 -26.20
C ASP A 388 -18.34 -7.08 -27.48
N MET A 389 -19.46 -7.42 -28.14
CA MET A 389 -19.92 -6.77 -29.37
C MET A 389 -20.19 -5.27 -29.21
N GLU A 390 -20.58 -4.84 -28.00
CA GLU A 390 -20.93 -3.46 -27.69
C GLU A 390 -19.71 -2.63 -27.25
N PHE A 391 -18.57 -3.26 -26.98
CA PHE A 391 -17.35 -2.59 -26.55
C PHE A 391 -16.43 -2.24 -27.73
N GLY A 392 -16.11 -0.96 -27.87
CA GLY A 392 -15.22 -0.47 -28.93
C GLY A 392 -15.80 -0.77 -30.32
N THR A 393 -15.08 -1.55 -31.12
CA THR A 393 -15.53 -1.98 -32.45
C THR A 393 -16.18 -3.37 -32.48
N GLY A 394 -16.15 -4.12 -31.37
CA GLY A 394 -16.52 -5.54 -31.36
C GLY A 394 -15.45 -6.47 -31.95
N ALA A 395 -14.24 -5.94 -32.18
CA ALA A 395 -13.04 -6.68 -32.57
C ALA A 395 -11.85 -6.19 -31.73
N GLY A 396 -11.07 -7.12 -31.17
CA GLY A 396 -10.03 -6.84 -30.17
C GLY A 396 -8.77 -7.65 -30.32
#